data_AF-A0A4Q6AAJ9-F1
#
_entry.id   AF-A0A4Q6AAJ9-F1
#
_cell.length_a   1.000
_cell.length_b   1.000
_cell.length_c   1.000
_cell.angle_alpha   90.00
_cell.angle_beta   90.00
_cell.angle_gamma   90.00
#
_symmetry.space_group_name_H-M   'P 1'
#
loop_
_entity.id
_entity.type
_entity.pdbx_description
1 polymer ?
#
loop_
_entity_poly.entity_id
_entity_poly.type
_entity_poly.pdbx_seq_one_letter_code
_entity_poly.pdbx_strand_id
1 'polypeptide(L)'
;MKYNQLLLLALLLLSSSLFAQTIHLRSGTFQPANNIRQEVIDSFNRSVDRVDGQAFSVIQFKIIPSAEEQKALLANGITLLDYIADNTYTVSIKGALSTEALKAVNTRSLFQLSPRQKMHDYLANGILPAWAVKQPGTIDVWISFPKTLSATVVLEKLKEANVQVISDEHKGFRVLALRIAASRLQEIA
;
A
#
# COMPACT_ATOMS: atom_id res chain seq x y z
N MET A 1 -35.88 -0.29 45.12
CA MET A 1 -35.36 -1.36 44.23
C MET A 1 -35.43 -1.05 42.73
N LYS A 2 -36.28 -0.12 42.23
CA LYS A 2 -36.36 0.21 40.78
C LYS A 2 -35.17 1.01 40.23
N TYR A 3 -34.46 1.79 41.04
CA TYR A 3 -33.31 2.60 40.59
C TYR A 3 -32.04 1.79 40.29
N ASN A 4 -31.83 0.65 40.98
CA ASN A 4 -30.68 -0.22 40.70
C ASN A 4 -30.80 -0.95 39.35
N GLN A 5 -32.02 -1.16 38.84
CA GLN A 5 -32.22 -1.78 37.53
C GLN A 5 -31.92 -0.81 36.37
N LEU A 6 -32.17 0.50 36.55
CA LEU A 6 -31.77 1.52 35.58
C LEU A 6 -30.25 1.69 35.49
N LEU A 7 -29.54 1.55 36.61
CA LEU A 7 -28.08 1.67 36.67
C LEU A 7 -27.39 0.48 35.97
N LEU A 8 -27.96 -0.72 36.07
CA LEU A 8 -27.51 -1.92 35.34
C LEU A 8 -27.76 -1.82 33.82
N LEU A 9 -28.87 -1.20 33.39
CA LEU A 9 -29.13 -0.97 31.96
C LEU A 9 -28.16 0.06 31.35
N ALA A 10 -27.78 1.08 32.12
CA ALA A 10 -26.83 2.10 31.66
C ALA A 10 -25.40 1.56 31.48
N LEU A 11 -24.98 0.59 32.29
CA LEU A 11 -23.62 0.00 32.21
C LEU A 11 -23.43 -0.93 30.99
N LEU A 12 -24.51 -1.51 30.47
CA LEU A 12 -24.50 -2.44 29.32
C LEU A 12 -24.40 -1.74 27.95
N LEU A 13 -24.61 -0.42 27.91
CA LEU A 13 -24.54 0.38 26.69
C LEU A 13 -23.13 0.95 26.39
N LEU A 14 -22.16 0.76 27.29
CA LEU A 14 -20.79 1.30 27.13
C LEU A 14 -19.78 0.33 26.49
N SER A 15 -20.16 -0.91 26.18
CA SER A 15 -19.21 -1.95 25.72
C SER A 15 -19.33 -2.31 24.23
N SER A 16 -19.66 -1.35 23.37
CA SER A 16 -19.43 -1.48 21.92
C SER A 16 -18.08 -0.88 21.53
N SER A 17 -16.99 -1.44 22.03
CA SER A 17 -15.66 -1.19 21.45
C SER A 17 -15.62 -1.85 20.08
N LEU A 18 -15.91 -1.09 19.04
CA LEU A 18 -15.65 -1.47 17.66
C LEU A 18 -14.15 -1.73 17.52
N PHE A 19 -13.76 -3.00 17.44
CA PHE A 19 -12.37 -3.37 17.19
C PHE A 19 -11.95 -2.91 15.79
N ALA A 20 -11.29 -1.75 15.73
CA ALA A 20 -10.54 -1.34 14.56
C ALA A 20 -9.36 -2.30 14.39
N GLN A 21 -9.25 -2.95 13.22
CA GLN A 21 -8.11 -3.81 12.91
C GLN A 21 -6.92 -2.91 12.58
N THR A 22 -5.94 -2.90 13.49
CA THR A 22 -4.67 -2.19 13.28
C THR A 22 -3.77 -3.07 12.42
N ILE A 23 -3.09 -2.47 11.45
CA ILE A 23 -2.04 -3.11 10.66
C ILE A 23 -0.70 -2.68 11.23
N HIS A 24 0.19 -3.64 11.41
CA HIS A 24 1.57 -3.41 11.83
C HIS A 24 2.48 -3.29 10.61
N LEU A 25 2.86 -2.06 10.26
CA LEU A 25 3.88 -1.77 9.25
C LEU A 25 5.24 -1.62 9.92
N ARG A 26 6.32 -1.71 9.13
CA ARG A 26 7.67 -1.38 9.64
C ARG A 26 7.74 0.05 10.18
N SER A 27 7.09 0.98 9.49
CA SER A 27 7.00 2.39 9.85
C SER A 27 6.07 2.70 11.03
N GLY A 28 5.45 1.68 11.63
CA GLY A 28 4.56 1.81 12.79
C GLY A 28 3.17 1.23 12.53
N THR A 29 2.23 1.57 13.40
CA THR A 29 0.85 1.10 13.31
C THR A 29 0.02 2.00 12.40
N PHE A 30 -0.82 1.40 11.58
CA PHE A 30 -1.77 2.10 10.72
C PHE A 30 -3.15 1.47 10.88
N GLN A 31 -4.20 2.29 10.95
CA GLN A 31 -5.58 1.81 11.10
C GLN A 31 -6.37 2.16 9.84
N PRO A 32 -6.56 1.22 8.90
CA PRO A 32 -7.37 1.46 7.72
C PRO A 32 -8.84 1.65 8.08
N ALA A 33 -9.49 2.59 7.40
CA ALA A 33 -10.93 2.76 7.48
C ALA A 33 -11.65 1.58 6.80
N ASN A 34 -12.79 1.17 7.35
CA ASN A 34 -13.71 0.28 6.65
C ASN A 34 -14.46 1.08 5.57
N ASN A 35 -13.91 1.10 4.35
CA ASN A 35 -14.24 2.11 3.34
C ASN A 35 -14.75 1.55 2.00
N ILE A 36 -15.13 0.28 1.94
CA ILE A 36 -15.66 -0.32 0.71
C ILE A 36 -17.09 0.16 0.45
N ARG A 37 -17.21 1.29 -0.24
CA ARG A 37 -18.44 1.97 -0.65
C ARG A 37 -18.24 2.60 -2.02
N GLN A 38 -19.34 2.77 -2.77
CA GLN A 38 -19.32 3.21 -4.17
C GLN A 38 -18.52 4.50 -4.39
N GLU A 39 -18.75 5.52 -3.56
CA GLU A 39 -18.06 6.82 -3.64
C GLU A 39 -16.53 6.70 -3.57
N VAL A 40 -16.02 5.82 -2.70
CA VAL A 40 -14.58 5.61 -2.50
C VAL A 40 -13.98 4.90 -3.71
N ILE A 41 -14.67 3.88 -4.23
CA ILE A 41 -14.23 3.11 -5.40
C ILE A 41 -14.26 3.97 -6.66
N ASP A 42 -15.30 4.79 -6.83
CA ASP A 42 -15.40 5.71 -7.97
C ASP A 42 -14.34 6.80 -7.91
N SER A 43 -14.07 7.34 -6.71
CA SER A 43 -12.95 8.28 -6.52
C SER A 43 -11.63 7.62 -6.89
N PHE A 44 -11.37 6.42 -6.38
CA PHE A 44 -10.17 5.65 -6.69
C PHE A 44 -10.01 5.45 -8.19
N ASN A 45 -11.06 4.96 -8.88
CA ASN A 45 -11.01 4.67 -10.30
C ASN A 45 -10.66 5.89 -11.16
N ARG A 46 -11.10 7.09 -10.75
CA ARG A 46 -10.85 8.36 -11.44
C ARG A 46 -9.48 8.96 -11.16
N SER A 47 -8.97 8.88 -9.93
CA SER A 47 -7.79 9.64 -9.51
C SER A 47 -6.52 8.82 -9.35
N VAL A 48 -6.60 7.49 -9.38
CA VAL A 48 -5.44 6.65 -9.13
C VAL A 48 -4.43 6.73 -10.28
N ASP A 49 -3.17 6.97 -9.93
CA ASP A 49 -2.07 6.89 -10.88
C ASP A 49 -1.90 5.47 -11.41
N ARG A 50 -1.65 5.37 -12.72
CA ARG A 50 -1.47 4.09 -13.40
C ARG A 50 -0.13 4.07 -14.12
N VAL A 51 0.65 3.03 -13.85
CA VAL A 51 1.91 2.74 -14.56
C VAL A 51 1.66 1.50 -15.39
N ASP A 52 1.85 1.61 -16.72
CA ASP A 52 1.58 0.51 -17.65
C ASP A 52 0.15 -0.08 -17.51
N GLY A 53 -0.83 0.83 -17.36
CA GLY A 53 -2.24 0.47 -17.16
C GLY A 53 -2.58 -0.15 -15.80
N GLN A 54 -1.61 -0.21 -14.87
CA GLN A 54 -1.75 -0.83 -13.56
C GLN A 54 -1.73 0.23 -12.45
N ALA A 55 -2.73 0.18 -11.58
CA ALA A 55 -2.73 0.92 -10.32
C ALA A 55 -2.18 0.04 -9.19
N PHE A 56 -1.39 0.63 -8.29
CA PHE A 56 -0.84 -0.07 -7.13
C PHE A 56 -1.49 0.45 -5.85
N SER A 57 -1.92 -0.47 -5.00
CA SER A 57 -2.66 -0.15 -3.77
C SER A 57 -2.51 -1.25 -2.74
N VAL A 58 -3.16 -1.06 -1.60
CA VAL A 58 -3.22 -2.01 -0.51
C VAL A 58 -4.69 -2.34 -0.23
N ILE A 59 -4.96 -3.64 -0.11
CA ILE A 59 -6.29 -4.15 0.23
C ILE A 59 -6.19 -4.96 1.52
N GLN A 60 -7.04 -4.62 2.48
CA GLN A 60 -7.26 -5.41 3.69
C GLN A 60 -8.56 -6.20 3.54
N PHE A 61 -8.50 -7.50 3.82
CA PHE A 61 -9.65 -8.38 3.84
C PHE A 61 -10.10 -8.68 5.28
N LYS A 62 -11.37 -9.05 5.46
CA LYS A 62 -11.84 -9.50 6.78
C LYS A 62 -11.19 -10.83 7.19
N ILE A 63 -10.97 -11.71 6.21
CA ILE A 63 -10.35 -13.03 6.32
C ILE A 63 -9.42 -13.18 5.10
N ILE A 64 -8.35 -13.98 5.22
CA ILE A 64 -7.49 -14.31 4.07
C ILE A 64 -8.37 -14.90 2.94
N PRO A 65 -8.31 -14.36 1.71
CA PRO A 65 -9.15 -14.83 0.62
C PRO A 65 -8.81 -16.27 0.22
N SER A 66 -9.84 -17.09 0.00
CA SER A 66 -9.70 -18.47 -0.50
C SER A 66 -9.12 -18.53 -1.91
N ALA A 67 -8.76 -19.73 -2.38
CA ALA A 67 -8.28 -19.90 -3.76
C ALA A 67 -9.31 -19.45 -4.81
N GLU A 68 -10.60 -19.71 -4.56
CA GLU A 68 -11.71 -19.28 -5.40
C GLU A 68 -11.87 -17.76 -5.36
N GLU A 69 -11.79 -17.14 -4.18
CA GLU A 69 -11.86 -15.68 -4.03
C GLU A 69 -10.65 -15.00 -4.70
N GLN A 70 -9.46 -15.58 -4.60
CA GLN A 70 -8.26 -15.10 -5.31
C GLN A 70 -8.42 -15.19 -6.83
N LYS A 71 -9.05 -16.26 -7.34
CA LYS A 71 -9.38 -16.38 -8.76
C LYS A 71 -10.42 -15.34 -9.19
N ALA A 72 -11.42 -15.07 -8.35
CA ALA A 72 -12.41 -14.03 -8.60
C ALA A 72 -11.76 -12.63 -8.62
N LEU A 73 -10.87 -12.33 -7.68
CA LEU A 73 -10.07 -11.11 -7.66
C LEU A 73 -9.28 -10.95 -8.97
N LEU A 74 -8.58 -11.99 -9.40
CA LEU A 74 -7.79 -11.98 -10.63
C LEU A 74 -8.68 -11.73 -11.86
N ALA A 75 -9.84 -12.37 -11.94
CA ALA A 75 -10.81 -12.17 -13.02
C ALA A 75 -11.37 -10.73 -13.06
N ASN A 76 -11.41 -10.05 -11.90
CA ASN A 76 -11.78 -8.64 -11.77
C ASN A 76 -10.57 -7.70 -11.89
N GLY A 77 -9.44 -8.17 -12.41
CA GLY A 77 -8.25 -7.36 -12.66
C GLY A 77 -7.40 -7.06 -11.42
N ILE A 78 -7.68 -7.68 -10.27
CA ILE A 78 -6.95 -7.49 -9.02
C ILE A 78 -5.96 -8.65 -8.83
N THR A 79 -4.67 -8.36 -8.90
CA THR A 79 -3.59 -9.32 -8.67
C THR A 79 -2.99 -9.10 -7.29
N LEU A 80 -3.06 -10.11 -6.41
CA LEU A 80 -2.39 -10.07 -5.11
C LEU A 80 -0.86 -10.18 -5.28
N LEU A 81 -0.14 -9.25 -4.65
CA LEU A 81 1.31 -9.17 -4.74
C LEU A 81 1.97 -9.76 -3.49
N ASP A 82 2.24 -8.95 -2.48
CA ASP A 82 2.94 -9.33 -1.26
C ASP A 82 2.01 -9.21 -0.05
N TYR A 83 2.09 -10.16 0.86
CA TYR A 83 1.43 -10.09 2.16
C TYR A 83 2.20 -9.17 3.09
N ILE A 84 1.51 -8.27 3.79
CA ILE A 84 2.12 -7.39 4.79
C ILE A 84 1.83 -7.92 6.18
N ALA A 85 0.59 -7.75 6.66
CA ALA A 85 0.11 -8.17 7.98
C ALA A 85 -1.42 -8.13 8.01
N ASP A 86 -2.06 -8.76 9.00
CA ASP A 86 -3.48 -8.59 9.30
C ASP A 86 -4.41 -8.70 8.08
N ASN A 87 -4.29 -9.79 7.32
CA ASN A 87 -5.07 -10.08 6.10
C ASN A 87 -4.93 -9.00 5.02
N THR A 88 -3.78 -8.33 4.97
CA THR A 88 -3.51 -7.20 4.08
C THR A 88 -2.46 -7.56 3.04
N TYR A 89 -2.77 -7.20 1.80
CA TYR A 89 -1.91 -7.45 0.64
C TYR A 89 -1.65 -6.15 -0.12
N THR A 90 -0.43 -5.98 -0.63
CA THR A 90 -0.22 -5.10 -1.77
C THR A 90 -0.85 -5.72 -3.01
N VAL A 91 -1.42 -4.88 -3.89
CA VAL A 91 -2.12 -5.35 -5.08
C VAL A 91 -1.74 -4.53 -6.31
N SER A 92 -1.78 -5.18 -7.47
CA SER A 92 -1.87 -4.51 -8.76
C SER A 92 -3.30 -4.62 -9.28
N ILE A 93 -3.82 -3.51 -9.81
CA ILE A 93 -5.19 -3.38 -10.28
C ILE A 93 -5.16 -2.94 -11.74
N LYS A 94 -5.72 -3.78 -12.62
CA LYS A 94 -5.95 -3.47 -14.02
C LYS A 94 -7.41 -3.10 -14.25
N GLY A 95 -7.64 -2.00 -14.96
CA GLY A 95 -8.99 -1.51 -15.23
C GLY A 95 -9.63 -0.79 -14.04
N ALA A 96 -10.95 -0.79 -14.01
CA ALA A 96 -11.76 -0.17 -12.97
C ALA A 96 -12.23 -1.21 -11.94
N LEU A 97 -12.19 -0.86 -10.66
CA LEU A 97 -12.73 -1.67 -9.58
C LEU A 97 -14.26 -1.60 -9.53
N SER A 98 -14.89 -2.71 -9.18
CA SER A 98 -16.32 -2.79 -8.81
C SER A 98 -16.45 -2.92 -7.30
N THR A 99 -17.34 -2.12 -6.71
CA THR A 99 -17.68 -2.20 -5.29
C THR A 99 -18.28 -3.56 -4.93
N GLU A 100 -19.10 -4.13 -5.82
CA GLU A 100 -19.76 -5.43 -5.68
C GLU A 100 -18.73 -6.55 -5.68
N ALA A 101 -17.76 -6.51 -6.60
CA ALA A 101 -16.68 -7.49 -6.67
C ALA A 101 -15.84 -7.49 -5.38
N LEU A 102 -15.52 -6.32 -4.83
CA LEU A 102 -14.78 -6.20 -3.57
C LEU A 102 -15.59 -6.68 -2.36
N LYS A 103 -16.89 -6.39 -2.33
CA LYS A 103 -17.79 -6.88 -1.26
C LYS A 103 -17.92 -8.40 -1.29
N ALA A 104 -17.98 -9.01 -2.48
CA ALA A 104 -18.14 -10.45 -2.66
C ALA A 104 -16.97 -11.26 -2.06
N VAL A 105 -15.77 -10.69 -2.04
CA VAL A 105 -14.54 -11.30 -1.48
C VAL A 105 -14.18 -10.75 -0.10
N ASN A 106 -15.18 -10.22 0.62
CA ASN A 106 -15.03 -9.76 2.00
C ASN A 106 -13.93 -8.70 2.20
N THR A 107 -13.73 -7.81 1.21
CA THR A 107 -12.82 -6.68 1.37
C THR A 107 -13.32 -5.73 2.46
N ARG A 108 -12.39 -5.32 3.34
CA ARG A 108 -12.63 -4.35 4.42
C ARG A 108 -12.14 -2.96 4.05
N SER A 109 -10.95 -2.86 3.47
CA SER A 109 -10.34 -1.56 3.19
C SER A 109 -9.56 -1.56 1.88
N LEU A 110 -9.59 -0.41 1.20
CA LEU A 110 -8.76 -0.05 0.07
C LEU A 110 -8.04 1.27 0.38
N PHE A 111 -6.71 1.28 0.31
CA PHE A 111 -5.91 2.48 0.59
C PHE A 111 -4.56 2.44 -0.14
N GLN A 112 -3.87 3.58 -0.16
CA GLN A 112 -2.50 3.69 -0.65
C GLN A 112 -1.55 4.01 0.51
N LEU A 113 -0.38 3.39 0.51
CA LEU A 113 0.69 3.74 1.44
C LEU A 113 1.31 5.06 1.03
N SER A 114 1.51 5.95 2.00
CA SER A 114 2.29 7.17 1.80
C SER A 114 3.76 6.82 1.49
N PRO A 115 4.50 7.71 0.79
CA PRO A 115 5.95 7.60 0.60
C PRO A 115 6.70 7.19 1.87
N ARG A 116 6.41 7.89 2.98
CA ARG A 116 7.01 7.65 4.28
C ARG A 116 6.79 6.24 4.81
N GLN A 117 5.62 5.64 4.54
CA GLN A 117 5.29 4.29 4.99
C GLN A 117 5.99 3.18 4.21
N LYS A 118 6.35 3.45 2.94
CA LYS A 118 7.07 2.51 2.07
C LYS A 118 8.58 2.56 2.28
N MET A 119 9.09 3.73 2.65
CA MET A 119 10.51 3.96 2.89
C MET A 119 11.00 3.29 4.17
N HIS A 120 12.30 2.98 4.22
CA HIS A 120 12.95 2.56 5.46
C HIS A 120 12.94 3.71 6.48
N ASP A 121 12.79 3.39 7.78
CA ASP A 121 12.61 4.36 8.86
C ASP A 121 13.66 5.48 8.88
N TYR A 122 14.94 5.18 8.66
CA TYR A 122 15.99 6.20 8.53
C TYR A 122 15.66 7.24 7.45
N LEU A 123 15.36 6.79 6.22
CA LEU A 123 15.06 7.68 5.10
C LEU A 123 13.73 8.42 5.32
N ALA A 124 12.73 7.72 5.87
CA ALA A 124 11.43 8.27 6.22
C ALA A 124 11.49 9.39 7.28
N ASN A 125 12.56 9.41 8.10
CA ASN A 125 12.85 10.43 9.09
C ASN A 125 13.90 11.45 8.63
N GLY A 126 14.26 11.45 7.34
CA GLY A 126 15.26 12.37 6.78
C GLY A 126 16.69 12.08 7.21
N ILE A 127 16.95 10.92 7.81
CA ILE A 127 18.29 10.48 8.20
C ILE A 127 18.96 9.89 6.96
N LEU A 128 19.99 10.57 6.47
CA LEU A 128 20.79 10.17 5.31
C LEU A 128 22.12 9.61 5.82
N PRO A 129 22.34 8.28 5.78
CA PRO A 129 23.60 7.71 6.24
C PRO A 129 24.78 8.21 5.41
N ALA A 130 25.91 8.54 6.07
CA ALA A 130 27.08 9.08 5.39
C ALA A 130 27.59 8.16 4.26
N TRP A 131 27.47 6.84 4.42
CA TRP A 131 27.87 5.88 3.39
C TRP A 131 26.99 5.92 2.13
N ALA A 132 25.76 6.42 2.21
CA ALA A 132 24.81 6.51 1.10
C ALA A 132 24.95 7.83 0.31
N VAL A 133 25.54 8.87 0.91
CA VAL A 133 25.76 10.17 0.28
C VAL A 133 27.11 10.15 -0.45
N LYS A 134 27.10 9.82 -1.75
CA LYS A 134 28.32 9.80 -2.58
C LYS A 134 28.61 11.10 -3.30
N GLN A 135 27.61 11.95 -3.48
CA GLN A 135 27.75 13.30 -4.06
C GLN A 135 26.91 14.31 -3.25
N PRO A 136 27.40 15.55 -3.07
CA PRO A 136 26.67 16.58 -2.34
C PRO A 136 25.24 16.77 -2.86
N GLY A 137 24.26 16.77 -1.95
CA GLY A 137 22.84 16.96 -2.28
C GLY A 137 22.12 15.73 -2.82
N THR A 138 22.81 14.61 -3.01
CA THR A 138 22.23 13.35 -3.51
C THR A 138 22.40 12.20 -2.52
N ILE A 139 21.64 11.13 -2.75
CA ILE A 139 21.76 9.88 -2.02
C ILE A 139 21.62 8.70 -2.98
N ASP A 140 22.42 7.67 -2.71
CA ASP A 140 22.36 6.37 -3.38
C ASP A 140 21.42 5.45 -2.59
N VAL A 141 20.40 4.94 -3.26
CA VAL A 141 19.38 4.07 -2.67
C VAL A 141 19.09 2.86 -3.54
N TRP A 142 18.67 1.77 -2.90
CA TRP A 142 18.06 0.65 -3.58
C TRP A 142 16.55 0.77 -3.49
N ILE A 143 15.88 0.60 -4.62
CA ILE A 143 14.43 0.49 -4.68
C ILE A 143 14.04 -0.92 -5.10
N SER A 144 12.89 -1.37 -4.62
CA SER A 144 12.22 -2.55 -5.14
C SER A 144 10.98 -2.15 -5.93
N PHE A 145 10.63 -2.93 -6.95
CA PHE A 145 9.42 -2.70 -7.75
C PHE A 145 8.51 -3.93 -7.82
N PRO A 146 7.18 -3.72 -8.01
CA PRO A 146 6.20 -4.81 -8.08
C PRO A 146 6.51 -5.87 -9.14
N LYS A 147 6.21 -7.15 -8.82
CA LYS A 147 6.41 -8.30 -9.74
C LYS A 147 5.62 -8.23 -11.05
N THR A 148 4.60 -7.37 -11.12
CA THR A 148 3.78 -7.19 -12.31
C THR A 148 4.28 -6.09 -13.24
N LEU A 149 5.36 -5.38 -12.87
CA LEU A 149 6.07 -4.44 -13.73
C LEU A 149 7.34 -5.08 -14.30
N SER A 150 7.65 -4.77 -15.56
CA SER A 150 8.93 -5.13 -16.16
C SER A 150 10.01 -4.13 -15.74
N ALA A 151 11.25 -4.59 -15.64
CA ALA A 151 12.39 -3.70 -15.36
C ALA A 151 12.51 -2.59 -16.42
N THR A 152 12.23 -2.90 -17.68
CA THR A 152 12.27 -1.94 -18.79
C THR A 152 11.34 -0.76 -18.55
N VAL A 153 10.07 -1.03 -18.20
CA VAL A 153 9.08 0.01 -17.89
C VAL A 153 9.53 0.88 -16.72
N VAL A 154 10.09 0.27 -15.67
CA VAL A 154 10.57 1.01 -14.49
C VAL A 154 11.76 1.90 -14.86
N LEU A 155 12.72 1.38 -15.65
CA LEU A 155 13.88 2.15 -16.12
C LEU A 155 13.46 3.34 -16.99
N GLU A 156 12.49 3.15 -17.90
CA GLU A 156 11.93 4.23 -18.72
C GLU A 156 11.29 5.31 -17.84
N LYS A 157 10.48 4.92 -16.85
CA LYS A 157 9.85 5.86 -15.91
C LYS A 157 10.87 6.63 -15.07
N LEU A 158 11.92 5.97 -14.60
CA LEU A 158 13.01 6.62 -13.87
C LEU A 158 13.76 7.63 -14.73
N LYS A 159 13.98 7.29 -16.02
CA LYS A 159 14.59 8.19 -16.99
C LYS A 159 13.70 9.42 -17.26
N GLU A 160 12.40 9.22 -17.45
CA GLU A 160 11.42 10.32 -17.60
C GLU A 160 11.41 11.25 -16.38
N ALA A 161 11.58 10.68 -15.17
CA ALA A 161 11.67 11.42 -13.92
C ALA A 161 13.04 12.07 -13.67
N ASN A 162 13.98 11.98 -14.62
CA ASN A 162 15.37 12.45 -14.48
C ASN A 162 16.06 11.88 -13.24
N VAL A 163 15.88 10.59 -12.99
CA VAL A 163 16.55 9.86 -11.90
C VAL A 163 17.70 9.05 -12.48
N GLN A 164 18.87 9.15 -11.86
CA GLN A 164 20.05 8.42 -12.32
C GLN A 164 19.99 6.98 -11.83
N VAL A 165 20.06 6.02 -12.75
CA VAL A 165 20.23 4.61 -12.42
C VAL A 165 21.73 4.33 -12.34
N ILE A 166 22.20 3.89 -11.16
CA ILE A 166 23.61 3.54 -10.90
C ILE A 166 23.89 2.11 -11.34
N SER A 167 22.98 1.19 -11.07
CA SER A 167 23.11 -0.23 -11.43
C SER A 167 21.74 -0.88 -11.59
N ASP A 168 21.63 -1.73 -12.62
CA ASP A 168 20.48 -2.58 -12.90
C ASP A 168 20.82 -4.08 -12.79
N GLU A 169 21.98 -4.43 -12.24
CA GLU A 169 22.48 -5.81 -12.12
C GLU A 169 21.52 -6.73 -11.35
N HIS A 170 20.77 -6.15 -10.40
CA HIS A 170 19.80 -6.87 -9.57
C HIS A 170 18.36 -6.79 -10.09
N LYS A 171 18.13 -6.34 -11.34
CA LYS A 171 16.78 -6.24 -11.91
C LYS A 171 16.02 -7.56 -11.95
N GLY A 172 16.71 -8.70 -12.03
CA GLY A 172 16.11 -10.04 -11.91
C GLY A 172 15.47 -10.30 -10.54
N PHE A 173 15.98 -9.64 -9.49
CA PHE A 173 15.39 -9.63 -8.14
C PHE A 173 14.44 -8.46 -7.91
N ARG A 174 14.13 -7.71 -8.97
CA ARG A 174 13.31 -6.49 -8.95
C ARG A 174 13.88 -5.38 -8.07
N VAL A 175 15.22 -5.27 -8.05
CA VAL A 175 15.95 -4.23 -7.32
C VAL A 175 16.78 -3.40 -8.29
N LEU A 176 16.74 -2.08 -8.13
CA LEU A 176 17.57 -1.13 -8.88
C LEU A 176 18.31 -0.22 -7.92
N ALA A 177 19.56 0.10 -8.24
CA ALA A 177 20.34 1.09 -7.51
C ALA A 177 20.24 2.44 -8.21
N LEU A 178 19.83 3.47 -7.46
CA LEU A 178 19.55 4.80 -7.98
C LEU A 178 20.37 5.86 -7.24
N ARG A 179 20.71 6.94 -7.94
CA ARG A 179 21.14 8.21 -7.36
C ARG A 179 20.06 9.25 -7.60
N ILE A 180 19.61 9.89 -6.53
CA ILE A 180 18.59 10.92 -6.59
C ILE A 180 18.92 12.07 -5.65
N ALA A 181 18.45 13.29 -5.97
CA ALA A 181 18.48 14.40 -5.04
C ALA A 181 17.75 14.04 -3.75
N ALA A 182 18.36 14.32 -2.59
CA ALA A 182 17.79 13.95 -1.30
C ALA A 182 16.42 14.60 -1.05
N SER A 183 16.18 15.78 -1.61
CA SER A 183 14.88 16.48 -1.57
C SER A 183 13.77 15.79 -2.36
N ARG A 184 14.11 14.92 -3.31
CA ARG A 184 13.17 14.24 -4.22
C ARG A 184 12.89 12.79 -3.84
N LEU A 185 13.42 12.33 -2.71
CA LEU A 185 13.29 10.93 -2.23
C LEU A 185 11.83 10.45 -2.15
N GLN A 186 10.91 11.34 -1.79
CA GLN A 186 9.49 11.00 -1.65
C GLN A 186 8.79 10.81 -3.01
N GLU A 187 9.34 11.36 -4.11
CA GLU A 187 8.75 11.25 -5.46
C GLU A 187 8.86 9.83 -6.02
N ILE A 188 9.85 9.07 -5.58
CA ILE A 188 10.17 7.72 -6.09
C ILE A 188 9.72 6.59 -5.15
N ALA A 189 9.04 6.92 -4.05
CA ALA A 189 8.60 5.97 -3.03
C ALA A 189 7.19 5.41 -3.30
#